data_AF-A0A1X0XN48-F1
#
_entry.id   AF-A0A1X0XN48-F1
#
_cell.length_a   1.000
_cell.length_b   1.000
_cell.length_c   1.000
_cell.angle_alpha   90.00
_cell.angle_beta   90.00
_cell.angle_gamma   90.00
#
_symmetry.space_group_name_H-M   'P 1'
#
loop_
_entity.id
_entity.type
_entity.pdbx_description
1 polymer ?
#
loop_
_entity_poly.entity_id
_entity_poly.type
_entity_poly.pdbx_seq_one_letter_code
_entity_poly.pdbx_strand_id
1 'polypeptide(L)'
;MERLISTAAGQRHHVGRRLQNVRRSELLQDSAIPQLIDPDIYHACFDEMLGGYEWTGRLYVSLCMVRLVADVANWSDAAVSIGLAPVVGVRAARASSARLRVSPKVFADAVNTAMGMLSCSRNFRDHEARVRALTRDPGGWFETWRTTMTPHRRPTSSPYAITWMWCEVAQGLLDVSPAWPAPPAREIKATYRVFRDRLPEPARAALRSLVLDQSALDQLVG
;
A
#
# COMPACT_ATOMS: atom_id res chain seq x y z
N MET A 1 13.60 43.21 -19.21
CA MET A 1 12.80 42.78 -18.04
C MET A 1 12.97 41.27 -17.91
N GLU A 2 14.15 40.82 -17.48
CA GLU A 2 14.51 39.40 -17.36
C GLU A 2 15.42 39.25 -16.14
N ARG A 3 14.82 38.86 -15.01
CA ARG A 3 15.51 38.34 -13.82
C ARG A 3 14.42 37.92 -12.83
N LEU A 4 14.03 36.64 -12.84
CA LEU A 4 13.35 35.93 -11.73
C LEU A 4 12.98 34.47 -12.10
N ILE A 5 13.90 33.67 -12.66
CA ILE A 5 13.68 32.21 -12.83
C ILE A 5 14.78 31.35 -12.15
N SER A 6 15.86 31.94 -11.65
CA SER A 6 17.02 31.17 -11.16
C SER A 6 16.95 30.71 -9.69
N THR A 7 16.01 31.18 -8.86
CA THR A 7 16.05 30.90 -7.40
C THR A 7 15.21 29.70 -6.93
N ALA A 8 14.31 29.17 -7.77
CA ALA A 8 13.44 28.06 -7.36
C ALA A 8 14.06 26.65 -7.53
N ALA A 9 15.13 26.51 -8.31
CA ALA A 9 15.80 25.22 -8.52
C ALA A 9 16.68 24.80 -7.32
N GLY A 10 17.32 25.75 -6.63
CA GLY A 10 18.26 25.46 -5.53
C GLY A 10 17.61 24.92 -4.24
N GLN A 11 16.34 25.25 -3.97
CA GLN A 11 15.65 24.83 -2.74
C GLN A 11 15.09 23.40 -2.81
N ARG A 12 14.78 22.88 -4.01
CA ARG A 12 14.33 21.49 -4.21
C ARG A 12 15.43 20.47 -3.94
N HIS A 13 16.68 20.82 -4.24
CA HIS A 13 17.85 19.97 -3.93
C HIS A 13 18.18 19.92 -2.43
N HIS A 14 17.69 20.89 -1.64
CA HIS A 14 18.06 21.01 -0.24
C HIS A 14 17.27 20.08 0.69
N VAL A 15 16.04 19.69 0.30
CA VAL A 15 15.26 18.68 1.04
C VAL A 15 15.90 17.30 0.85
N GLY A 16 16.14 16.89 -0.39
CA GLY A 16 16.78 15.60 -0.72
C GLY A 16 18.17 15.42 -0.09
N ARG A 17 18.98 16.47 -0.03
CA ARG A 17 20.34 16.41 0.55
C ARG A 17 20.35 16.46 2.09
N ARG A 18 19.36 17.06 2.75
CA ARG A 18 19.29 17.12 4.22
C ARG A 18 18.84 15.82 4.88
N LEU A 19 18.21 14.93 4.12
CA LEU A 19 17.83 13.58 4.55
C LEU A 19 19.04 12.64 4.69
N GLN A 20 20.19 12.98 4.10
CA GLN A 20 21.38 12.13 4.08
C GLN A 20 22.07 11.95 5.45
N ASN A 21 21.75 12.78 6.46
CA ASN A 21 22.54 12.83 7.70
C ASN A 21 21.86 12.23 8.95
N VAL A 22 20.59 11.81 8.88
CA VAL A 22 19.95 11.04 9.98
C VAL A 22 20.18 9.56 9.68
N ARG A 23 21.38 9.07 10.05
CA ARG A 23 21.74 7.66 10.26
C ARG A 23 20.72 6.63 9.73
N ARG A 24 21.04 5.98 8.60
CA ARG A 24 20.54 4.67 8.14
C ARG A 24 19.76 3.93 9.27
N SER A 25 18.45 3.73 9.23
CA SER A 25 17.73 2.87 8.27
C SER A 25 18.57 1.70 7.70
N GLU A 26 19.49 1.16 8.49
CA GLU A 26 19.96 -0.22 8.31
C GLU A 26 18.84 -1.08 8.93
N LEU A 27 17.87 -1.66 8.22
CA LEU A 27 17.83 -2.17 6.84
C LEU A 27 16.38 -2.10 6.30
N LEU A 28 15.71 -0.95 6.30
CA LEU A 28 14.39 -0.91 5.64
C LEU A 28 14.63 -1.03 4.13
N GLN A 29 14.31 -2.20 3.56
CA GLN A 29 14.31 -2.40 2.11
C GLN A 29 13.05 -1.77 1.51
N ASP A 30 13.08 -1.45 0.22
CA ASP A 30 11.87 -1.03 -0.52
C ASP A 30 10.75 -2.08 -0.45
N SER A 31 11.13 -3.35 -0.31
CA SER A 31 10.22 -4.48 -0.09
C SER A 31 9.40 -4.38 1.21
N ALA A 32 9.89 -3.67 2.22
CA ALA A 32 9.19 -3.39 3.46
C ALA A 32 8.27 -2.16 3.39
N ILE A 33 8.21 -1.50 2.24
CA ILE A 33 7.28 -0.39 1.99
C ILE A 33 6.05 -0.95 1.24
N PRO A 34 4.83 -0.80 1.81
CA PRO A 34 3.61 -1.22 1.13
C PRO A 34 3.21 -0.24 0.01
N GLN A 35 2.32 -0.67 -0.89
CA GLN A 35 1.73 0.26 -1.87
C GLN A 35 0.93 1.37 -1.18
N LEU A 36 0.24 1.04 -0.09
CA LEU A 36 -0.48 1.95 0.77
C LEU A 36 0.00 1.76 2.20
N ILE A 37 0.62 2.77 2.81
CA ILE A 37 0.94 2.74 4.24
C ILE A 37 -0.29 2.36 5.06
N ASP A 38 -0.10 1.66 6.18
CA ASP A 38 -1.16 1.30 7.13
C ASP A 38 -2.02 2.50 7.53
N PRO A 39 -3.36 2.37 7.61
CA PRO A 39 -4.22 3.49 7.98
C PRO A 39 -3.90 4.03 9.38
N ASP A 40 -3.53 3.20 10.34
CA ASP A 40 -3.26 3.65 11.70
C ASP A 40 -1.95 4.46 11.75
N ILE A 41 -0.91 4.00 11.03
CA ILE A 41 0.32 4.79 10.85
C ILE A 41 0.02 6.11 10.13
N TYR A 42 -0.83 6.07 9.11
CA TYR A 42 -1.20 7.26 8.36
C TYR A 42 -1.89 8.30 9.24
N HIS A 43 -2.92 7.89 10.00
CA HIS A 43 -3.63 8.77 10.91
C HIS A 43 -2.75 9.25 12.07
N ALA A 44 -1.85 8.42 12.58
CA ALA A 44 -0.93 8.85 13.63
C ALA A 44 0.06 9.94 13.19
N CYS A 45 0.51 9.91 11.92
CA CYS A 45 1.60 10.76 11.45
C CYS A 45 1.17 11.91 10.52
N PHE A 46 0.08 11.76 9.78
CA PHE A 46 -0.27 12.64 8.66
C PHE A 46 -1.67 13.21 8.74
N ASP A 47 -2.35 13.08 9.88
CA ASP A 47 -3.70 13.59 10.04
C ASP A 47 -3.77 15.07 9.66
N GLU A 48 -4.79 15.40 8.88
CA GLU A 48 -5.03 16.72 8.28
C GLU A 48 -3.90 17.35 7.43
N MET A 49 -2.73 16.71 7.27
CA MET A 49 -1.60 17.26 6.52
C MET A 49 -1.82 17.28 5.00
N LEU A 50 -2.62 16.33 4.51
CA LEU A 50 -2.94 16.15 3.09
C LEU A 50 -4.45 16.25 2.87
N GLY A 51 -4.87 17.10 1.94
CA GLY A 51 -6.27 17.12 1.49
C GLY A 51 -6.58 16.06 0.43
N GLY A 52 -7.84 15.63 0.34
CA GLY A 52 -8.32 14.70 -0.68
C GLY A 52 -8.73 13.35 -0.10
N TYR A 53 -8.66 12.30 -0.93
CA TYR A 53 -8.97 10.95 -0.48
C TYR A 53 -7.79 10.35 0.27
N GLU A 54 -8.07 9.73 1.42
CA GLU A 54 -7.07 9.09 2.29
C GLU A 54 -6.18 8.11 1.52
N TRP A 55 -6.74 7.25 0.67
CA TRP A 55 -5.95 6.29 -0.12
C TRP A 55 -4.93 6.96 -1.04
N THR A 56 -5.21 8.16 -1.56
CA THR A 56 -4.25 8.93 -2.37
C THR A 56 -3.13 9.51 -1.52
N GLY A 57 -3.46 9.96 -0.30
CA GLY A 57 -2.48 10.42 0.68
C GLY A 57 -1.56 9.29 1.15
N ARG A 58 -2.13 8.14 1.49
CA ARG A 58 -1.40 6.93 1.90
C ARG A 58 -0.44 6.43 0.82
N LEU A 59 -0.88 6.38 -0.44
CA LEU A 59 -0.02 6.05 -1.56
C LEU A 59 1.12 7.07 -1.72
N TYR A 60 0.81 8.36 -1.60
CA TYR A 60 1.81 9.40 -1.72
C TYR A 60 2.89 9.30 -0.63
N VAL A 61 2.49 8.98 0.61
CA VAL A 61 3.42 8.72 1.72
C VAL A 61 4.32 7.53 1.40
N SER A 62 3.77 6.39 0.94
CA SER A 62 4.58 5.25 0.50
C SER A 62 5.61 5.63 -0.58
N LEU A 63 5.19 6.40 -1.60
CA LEU A 63 6.09 6.88 -2.65
C LEU A 63 7.18 7.80 -2.10
N CYS A 64 6.87 8.66 -1.13
CA CYS A 64 7.87 9.47 -0.44
C CYS A 64 8.88 8.58 0.28
N MET A 65 8.44 7.58 1.03
CA MET A 65 9.34 6.65 1.73
C MET A 65 10.27 5.90 0.77
N VAL A 66 9.75 5.40 -0.35
CA VAL A 66 10.57 4.74 -1.38
C VAL A 66 11.66 5.67 -1.89
N ARG A 67 11.33 6.94 -2.15
CA ARG A 67 12.33 7.93 -2.61
C ARG A 67 13.40 8.24 -1.57
N LEU A 68 13.12 8.04 -0.28
CA LEU A 68 14.11 8.18 0.78
C LEU A 68 15.01 6.95 0.88
N VAL A 69 14.43 5.76 0.71
CA VAL A 69 15.10 4.47 0.95
C VAL A 69 15.88 3.98 -0.27
N ALA A 70 15.28 4.03 -1.46
CA ALA A 70 15.84 3.51 -2.70
C ALA A 70 16.62 4.55 -3.51
N ASP A 71 16.74 5.79 -3.02
CA ASP A 71 17.39 6.93 -3.70
C ASP A 71 16.91 7.14 -5.16
N VAL A 72 15.63 6.86 -5.43
CA VAL A 72 15.07 7.01 -6.79
C VAL A 72 14.70 8.47 -7.09
N ALA A 73 15.15 8.94 -8.26
CA ALA A 73 15.08 10.36 -8.61
C ALA A 73 13.65 10.85 -8.91
N ASN A 74 12.76 9.98 -9.39
CA ASN A 74 11.44 10.37 -9.90
C ASN A 74 10.30 9.48 -9.36
N TRP A 75 9.06 9.95 -9.54
CA TRP A 75 7.85 9.29 -9.04
C TRP A 75 7.48 8.02 -9.81
N SER A 76 7.92 7.89 -11.06
CA SER A 76 7.68 6.71 -11.89
C SER A 76 8.45 5.51 -11.33
N ASP A 77 9.74 5.70 -11.06
CA ASP A 77 10.60 4.65 -10.51
C ASP A 77 10.18 4.27 -9.10
N ALA A 78 9.79 5.25 -8.28
CA ALA A 78 9.24 4.98 -6.95
C ALA A 78 7.98 4.11 -6.99
N ALA A 79 7.10 4.29 -7.97
CA ALA A 79 5.94 3.43 -8.15
C ALA A 79 6.35 2.02 -8.57
N VAL A 80 7.32 1.88 -9.47
CA VAL A 80 7.82 0.58 -9.93
C VAL A 80 8.40 -0.23 -8.77
N SER A 81 9.17 0.38 -7.87
CA SER A 81 9.76 -0.30 -6.71
C SER A 81 8.73 -0.98 -5.80
N ILE A 82 7.53 -0.40 -5.67
CA ILE A 82 6.41 -0.98 -4.89
C ILE A 82 5.39 -1.74 -5.76
N GLY A 83 5.77 -2.09 -6.99
CA GLY A 83 4.96 -2.94 -7.88
C GLY A 83 3.76 -2.23 -8.52
N LEU A 84 3.83 -0.91 -8.68
CA LEU A 84 2.80 -0.10 -9.33
C LEU A 84 3.24 0.37 -10.72
N ALA A 85 2.26 0.64 -11.59
CA ALA A 85 2.54 1.25 -12.89
C ALA A 85 3.10 2.68 -12.73
N PRO A 86 4.11 3.10 -13.52
CA PRO A 86 4.74 4.41 -13.43
C PRO A 86 3.78 5.61 -13.33
N VAL A 87 2.73 5.59 -14.15
CA VAL A 87 1.74 6.68 -14.23
C VAL A 87 0.96 6.87 -12.93
N VAL A 88 0.79 5.81 -12.12
CA VAL A 88 0.11 5.87 -10.83
C VAL A 88 0.89 6.75 -9.87
N GLY A 89 2.22 6.58 -9.82
CA GLY A 89 3.10 7.38 -8.97
C GLY A 89 3.04 8.88 -9.29
N VAL A 90 3.14 9.22 -10.58
CA VAL A 90 3.07 10.61 -11.05
C VAL A 90 1.73 11.25 -10.69
N ARG A 91 0.61 10.54 -10.91
CA ARG A 91 -0.74 11.05 -10.62
C ARG A 91 -0.95 11.25 -9.13
N ALA A 92 -0.58 10.27 -8.30
CA ALA A 92 -0.70 10.36 -6.84
C ALA A 92 0.13 11.52 -6.28
N ALA A 93 1.39 11.63 -6.71
CA ALA A 93 2.27 12.71 -6.28
C ALA A 93 1.73 14.09 -6.65
N ARG A 94 1.24 14.27 -7.88
CA ARG A 94 0.63 15.54 -8.33
C ARG A 94 -0.63 15.87 -7.53
N ALA A 95 -1.51 14.89 -7.31
CA ALA A 95 -2.77 15.10 -6.61
C ALA A 95 -2.56 15.47 -5.12
N SER A 96 -1.64 14.79 -4.44
CA SER A 96 -1.37 14.99 -3.01
C SER A 96 -0.51 16.23 -2.76
N SER A 97 0.57 16.45 -3.51
CA SER A 97 1.46 17.61 -3.30
C SER A 97 0.75 18.95 -3.55
N ALA A 98 -0.20 19.00 -4.48
CA ALA A 98 -1.02 20.20 -4.72
C ALA A 98 -1.98 20.53 -3.55
N ARG A 99 -2.17 19.61 -2.61
CA ARG A 99 -3.10 19.73 -1.48
C ARG A 99 -2.40 19.58 -0.12
N LEU A 100 -1.08 19.73 -0.10
CA LEU A 100 -0.30 19.73 1.12
C LEU A 100 -0.64 20.99 1.94
N ARG A 101 -1.05 20.80 3.19
CA ARG A 101 -1.51 21.89 4.09
C ARG A 101 -0.45 22.34 5.09
N VAL A 102 0.65 21.60 5.16
CA VAL A 102 1.78 21.87 6.06
C VAL A 102 3.05 22.23 5.27
N SER A 103 4.04 22.76 5.96
CA SER A 103 5.34 23.02 5.32
C SER A 103 6.01 21.71 4.86
N PRO A 104 6.85 21.73 3.80
CA PRO A 104 7.60 20.56 3.37
C PRO A 104 8.48 19.94 4.46
N LYS A 105 8.98 20.76 5.39
CA LYS A 105 9.80 20.28 6.52
C LYS A 105 8.96 19.43 7.49
N VAL A 106 7.81 19.96 7.92
CA VAL A 106 6.89 19.24 8.82
C VAL A 106 6.46 17.90 8.20
N PHE A 107 6.13 17.92 6.91
CA PHE A 107 5.78 16.69 6.21
C PHE A 107 6.93 15.69 6.14
N ALA A 108 8.16 16.14 5.85
CA ALA A 108 9.33 15.27 5.81
C ALA A 108 9.65 14.66 7.18
N ASP A 109 9.51 15.43 8.27
CA ASP A 109 9.68 14.95 9.64
C ASP A 109 8.63 13.88 10.00
N ALA A 110 7.38 14.05 9.54
CA ALA A 110 6.34 13.03 9.67
C ALA A 110 6.64 11.75 8.87
N VAL A 111 7.19 11.86 7.65
CA VAL A 111 7.65 10.70 6.87
C VAL A 111 8.75 9.94 7.61
N ASN A 112 9.74 10.63 8.18
CA ASN A 112 10.78 10.00 8.98
C ASN A 112 10.21 9.28 10.21
N THR A 113 9.23 9.87 10.88
CA THR A 113 8.53 9.25 12.02
C THR A 113 7.81 7.97 11.59
N ALA A 114 7.04 8.04 10.51
CA ALA A 114 6.29 6.90 9.99
C ALA A 114 7.20 5.76 9.50
N MET A 115 8.37 6.07 8.93
CA MET A 115 9.36 5.03 8.56
C MET A 115 9.86 4.26 9.79
N GLY A 116 10.01 4.94 10.94
CA GLY A 116 10.38 4.29 12.21
C GLY A 116 9.29 3.37 12.79
N MET A 117 8.05 3.46 12.29
CA MET A 117 6.94 2.60 12.69
C MET A 117 6.80 1.34 11.82
N LEU A 118 7.50 1.29 10.68
CA LEU A 118 7.48 0.12 9.80
C LEU A 118 8.42 -0.98 10.32
N SER A 119 7.95 -2.23 10.26
CA SER A 119 8.80 -3.38 10.58
C SER A 119 9.71 -3.72 9.41
N CYS A 120 11.03 -3.68 9.62
CA CYS A 120 12.02 -4.08 8.61
C CYS A 120 11.95 -5.56 8.23
N SER A 121 11.36 -6.43 9.07
CA SER A 121 11.21 -7.86 8.78
C SER A 121 10.04 -8.18 7.84
N ARG A 122 9.14 -7.22 7.61
CA ARG A 122 7.96 -7.43 6.79
C ARG A 122 8.33 -7.25 5.33
N ASN A 123 7.99 -8.23 4.49
CA ASN A 123 8.17 -8.13 3.04
C ASN A 123 6.80 -8.08 2.34
N PHE A 124 6.39 -6.87 1.93
CA PHE A 124 5.13 -6.69 1.22
C PHE A 124 5.15 -7.27 -0.20
N ARG A 125 6.34 -7.37 -0.83
CA ARG A 125 6.45 -8.00 -2.15
C ARG A 125 6.10 -9.50 -2.05
N ASP A 126 6.53 -10.16 -0.98
CA ASP A 126 6.20 -11.57 -0.71
C ASP A 126 4.71 -11.75 -0.43
N HIS A 127 4.11 -10.87 0.38
CA HIS A 127 2.67 -10.90 0.63
C HIS A 127 1.87 -10.74 -0.68
N GLU A 128 2.25 -9.78 -1.52
CA GLU A 128 1.61 -9.59 -2.82
C GLU A 128 1.80 -10.80 -3.74
N ALA A 129 3.00 -11.37 -3.81
CA ALA A 129 3.28 -12.57 -4.59
C ALA A 129 2.43 -13.76 -4.13
N ARG A 130 2.24 -13.89 -2.80
CA ARG A 130 1.38 -14.91 -2.20
C ARG A 130 -0.08 -14.72 -2.58
N VAL A 131 -0.62 -13.50 -2.49
CA VAL A 131 -1.99 -13.21 -2.95
C VAL A 131 -2.17 -13.51 -4.44
N ARG A 132 -1.17 -13.17 -5.28
CA ARG A 132 -1.19 -13.54 -6.72
C ARG A 132 -1.16 -15.05 -6.94
N ALA A 133 -0.45 -15.82 -6.10
CA ALA A 133 -0.47 -17.28 -6.16
C ALA A 133 -1.86 -17.85 -5.80
N LEU A 134 -2.45 -17.38 -4.70
CA LEU A 134 -3.80 -17.78 -4.26
C LEU A 134 -4.89 -17.43 -5.29
N THR A 135 -4.67 -16.38 -6.09
CA THR A 135 -5.58 -15.99 -7.17
C THR A 135 -5.55 -16.98 -8.35
N ARG A 136 -4.38 -17.55 -8.65
CA ARG A 136 -4.21 -18.49 -9.78
C ARG A 136 -4.85 -19.85 -9.50
N ASP A 137 -4.85 -20.28 -8.24
CA ASP A 137 -5.50 -21.51 -7.82
C ASP A 137 -6.41 -21.27 -6.61
N PRO A 138 -7.64 -20.79 -6.84
CA PRO A 138 -8.59 -20.54 -5.77
C PRO A 138 -9.25 -21.81 -5.25
N GLY A 139 -9.20 -22.94 -5.99
CA GLY A 139 -10.07 -24.09 -5.76
C GLY A 139 -9.94 -24.70 -4.37
N GLY A 140 -8.71 -24.96 -3.93
CA GLY A 140 -8.45 -25.61 -2.64
C GLY A 140 -8.74 -24.71 -1.44
N TRP A 141 -8.03 -23.58 -1.34
CA TRP A 141 -8.11 -22.73 -0.15
C TRP A 141 -9.47 -22.02 -0.02
N PHE A 142 -10.10 -21.61 -1.12
CA PHE A 142 -11.31 -20.80 -1.06
C PHE A 142 -12.52 -21.64 -0.67
N GLU A 143 -12.60 -22.88 -1.14
CA GLU A 143 -13.67 -23.82 -0.77
C GLU A 143 -13.62 -24.13 0.73
N THR A 144 -12.42 -24.44 1.24
CA THR A 144 -12.22 -24.66 2.68
C THR A 144 -12.52 -23.39 3.46
N TRP A 145 -11.98 -22.24 3.05
CA TRP A 145 -12.23 -20.98 3.73
C TRP A 145 -13.73 -20.65 3.77
N ARG A 146 -14.45 -20.69 2.64
CA ARG A 146 -15.85 -20.24 2.57
C ARG A 146 -16.82 -21.10 3.38
N THR A 147 -16.44 -22.33 3.69
CA THR A 147 -17.23 -23.28 4.48
C THR A 147 -16.93 -23.20 5.99
N THR A 148 -15.84 -22.52 6.39
CA THR A 148 -15.52 -22.30 7.81
C THR A 148 -16.45 -21.33 8.54
N MET A 149 -17.36 -20.64 7.85
CA MET A 149 -18.29 -19.68 8.46
C MET A 149 -19.75 -20.06 8.23
N THR A 150 -20.61 -19.74 9.19
CA THR A 150 -22.06 -19.89 9.07
C THR A 150 -22.73 -18.51 8.94
N PRO A 151 -23.57 -18.27 7.92
CA PRO A 151 -23.79 -19.12 6.73
C PRO A 151 -22.55 -19.12 5.82
N HIS A 152 -22.39 -20.22 5.06
CA HIS A 152 -21.29 -20.35 4.10
C HIS A 152 -21.30 -19.18 3.10
N ARG A 153 -20.11 -18.72 2.70
CA ARG A 153 -20.00 -17.67 1.67
C ARG A 153 -20.28 -18.25 0.29
N ARG A 154 -20.85 -17.41 -0.58
CA ARG A 154 -21.17 -17.77 -1.97
C ARG A 154 -19.89 -17.91 -2.79
N PRO A 155 -19.83 -18.83 -3.77
CA PRO A 155 -18.70 -18.97 -4.68
C PRO A 155 -18.27 -17.65 -5.36
N THR A 156 -19.25 -16.81 -5.70
CA THR A 156 -19.04 -15.48 -6.31
C THR A 156 -18.32 -14.47 -5.41
N SER A 157 -18.04 -14.82 -4.15
CA SER A 157 -17.31 -13.96 -3.21
C SER A 157 -15.78 -14.09 -3.33
N SER A 158 -15.28 -15.05 -4.12
CA SER A 158 -13.84 -15.30 -4.29
C SER A 158 -13.04 -14.05 -4.65
N PRO A 159 -13.44 -13.24 -5.65
CA PRO A 159 -12.71 -12.03 -5.97
C PRO A 159 -12.63 -11.05 -4.80
N TYR A 160 -13.69 -10.92 -4.00
CA TYR A 160 -13.69 -10.02 -2.84
C TYR A 160 -12.80 -10.51 -1.70
N ALA A 161 -12.72 -11.83 -1.48
CA ALA A 161 -11.81 -12.42 -0.50
C ALA A 161 -10.34 -12.21 -0.90
N ILE A 162 -10.01 -12.40 -2.18
CA ILE A 162 -8.69 -12.11 -2.74
C ILE A 162 -8.36 -10.63 -2.61
N THR A 163 -9.27 -9.74 -2.98
CA THR A 163 -9.06 -8.30 -2.83
C THR A 163 -8.94 -7.87 -1.37
N TRP A 164 -9.63 -8.54 -0.45
CA TRP A 164 -9.47 -8.31 0.97
C TRP A 164 -8.04 -8.65 1.42
N MET A 165 -7.52 -9.83 1.05
CA MET A 165 -6.12 -10.18 1.32
C MET A 165 -5.14 -9.18 0.71
N TRP A 166 -5.40 -8.74 -0.52
CA TRP A 166 -4.60 -7.74 -1.20
C TRP A 166 -4.55 -6.40 -0.44
N CYS A 167 -5.70 -5.83 -0.07
CA CYS A 167 -5.76 -4.49 0.53
C CYS A 167 -5.38 -4.50 2.00
N GLU A 168 -5.78 -5.53 2.75
CA GLU A 168 -5.68 -5.54 4.22
C GLU A 168 -4.41 -6.24 4.72
N VAL A 169 -3.85 -7.19 3.97
CA VAL A 169 -2.68 -7.97 4.40
C VAL A 169 -1.42 -7.59 3.63
N ALA A 170 -1.54 -7.54 2.30
CA ALA A 170 -0.46 -7.09 1.41
C ALA A 170 -0.40 -5.56 1.27
N GLN A 171 -1.39 -4.83 1.82
CA GLN A 171 -1.47 -3.37 1.77
C GLN A 171 -1.34 -2.80 0.35
N GLY A 172 -1.94 -3.53 -0.59
CA GLY A 172 -1.99 -3.21 -2.00
C GLY A 172 -3.10 -2.22 -2.35
N LEU A 173 -2.92 -1.48 -3.45
CA LEU A 173 -3.94 -0.58 -3.97
C LEU A 173 -5.13 -1.37 -4.53
N LEU A 174 -6.35 -1.00 -4.12
CA LEU A 174 -7.59 -1.69 -4.50
C LEU A 174 -7.72 -1.91 -6.02
N ASP A 175 -7.38 -0.89 -6.80
CA ASP A 175 -7.61 -0.85 -8.24
C ASP A 175 -6.69 -1.80 -9.02
N VAL A 176 -5.64 -2.30 -8.37
CA VAL A 176 -4.65 -3.23 -8.95
C VAL A 176 -4.69 -4.61 -8.29
N SER A 177 -5.72 -4.90 -7.49
CA SER A 177 -5.88 -6.23 -6.90
C SER A 177 -5.92 -7.30 -8.00
N PRO A 178 -5.20 -8.44 -7.83
CA PRO A 178 -5.12 -9.48 -8.84
C PRO A 178 -6.45 -10.20 -9.10
N ALA A 179 -7.44 -10.05 -8.20
CA ALA A 179 -8.79 -10.54 -8.41
C ALA A 179 -9.52 -9.88 -9.59
N TRP A 180 -9.04 -8.71 -10.04
CA TRP A 180 -9.69 -7.89 -11.04
C TRP A 180 -9.06 -8.12 -12.41
N PRO A 181 -9.83 -8.56 -13.43
CA PRO A 181 -9.31 -8.65 -14.80
C PRO A 181 -9.02 -7.26 -15.40
N ALA A 182 -9.71 -6.23 -14.91
CA ALA A 182 -9.52 -4.83 -15.24
C ALA A 182 -9.88 -3.97 -14.00
N PRO A 183 -9.42 -2.70 -13.90
CA PRO A 183 -9.75 -1.85 -12.77
C PRO A 183 -11.27 -1.82 -12.47
N PRO A 184 -11.69 -2.08 -11.22
CA PRO A 184 -13.10 -2.30 -10.90
C PRO A 184 -13.92 -1.01 -11.02
N ALA A 185 -15.14 -1.12 -11.53
CA ALA A 185 -16.11 -0.02 -11.56
C ALA A 185 -16.58 0.37 -10.14
N ARG A 186 -17.24 1.52 -10.01
CA ARG A 186 -17.67 2.09 -8.72
C ARG A 186 -18.57 1.14 -7.93
N GLU A 187 -19.44 0.42 -8.62
CA GLU A 187 -20.43 -0.51 -8.08
C GLU A 187 -19.74 -1.75 -7.48
N ILE A 188 -18.72 -2.25 -8.17
CA ILE A 188 -17.88 -3.36 -7.68
C ILE A 188 -17.10 -2.92 -6.44
N LYS A 189 -16.51 -1.72 -6.46
CA LYS A 189 -15.82 -1.15 -5.28
C LYS A 189 -16.78 -0.98 -4.09
N ALA A 190 -18.04 -0.61 -4.34
CA ALA A 190 -19.05 -0.48 -3.29
C ALA A 190 -19.43 -1.85 -2.70
N THR A 191 -19.63 -2.86 -3.56
CA THR A 191 -19.91 -4.24 -3.13
C THR A 191 -18.73 -4.80 -2.33
N TYR A 192 -17.49 -4.56 -2.76
CA TYR A 192 -16.30 -4.93 -2.02
C TYR A 192 -16.25 -4.29 -0.63
N ARG A 193 -16.57 -2.99 -0.50
CA ARG A 193 -16.63 -2.33 0.82
C ARG A 193 -17.65 -3.00 1.73
N VAL A 194 -18.85 -3.29 1.22
CA VAL A 194 -19.88 -4.03 1.98
C VAL A 194 -19.39 -5.42 2.39
N PHE A 195 -18.68 -6.13 1.51
CA PHE A 195 -18.08 -7.42 1.83
C PHE A 195 -17.04 -7.29 2.95
N ARG A 196 -16.09 -6.36 2.83
CA ARG A 196 -15.02 -6.09 3.79
C ARG A 196 -15.59 -5.76 5.18
N ASP A 197 -16.57 -4.86 5.23
CA ASP A 197 -17.14 -4.36 6.48
C ASP A 197 -17.98 -5.43 7.20
N ARG A 198 -18.53 -6.40 6.46
CA ARG A 198 -19.33 -7.53 6.99
C ARG A 198 -18.52 -8.82 7.17
N LEU A 199 -17.20 -8.77 7.02
CA LEU A 199 -16.35 -9.94 7.15
C LEU A 199 -16.01 -10.14 8.64
N PRO A 200 -16.49 -11.21 9.30
CA PRO A 200 -16.27 -11.41 10.73
C PRO A 200 -14.81 -11.74 11.03
N GLU A 201 -14.34 -11.46 12.24
CA GLU A 201 -12.92 -11.63 12.59
C GLU A 201 -12.36 -13.03 12.33
N PRO A 202 -13.05 -14.14 12.64
CA PRO A 202 -12.53 -15.47 12.32
C PRO A 202 -12.23 -15.66 10.82
N ALA A 203 -13.09 -15.11 9.95
CA ALA A 203 -12.89 -15.15 8.51
C ALA A 203 -11.69 -14.30 8.06
N ARG A 204 -11.52 -13.12 8.68
CA ARG A 204 -10.37 -12.23 8.44
C ARG A 204 -9.07 -12.88 8.88
N ALA A 205 -9.05 -13.50 10.06
CA ALA A 205 -7.90 -14.23 10.58
C ALA A 205 -7.49 -15.39 9.67
N ALA A 206 -8.45 -16.18 9.17
CA ALA A 206 -8.17 -17.26 8.22
C ALA A 206 -7.63 -16.75 6.87
N LEU A 207 -8.15 -15.64 6.32
CA LEU A 207 -7.56 -15.04 5.12
C LEU A 207 -6.15 -14.49 5.39
N ARG A 208 -5.92 -13.94 6.57
CA ARG A 208 -4.62 -13.39 6.96
C ARG A 208 -3.56 -14.48 7.07
N SER A 209 -3.88 -15.62 7.68
CA SER A 209 -2.93 -16.74 7.79
C SER A 209 -2.54 -17.32 6.44
N LEU A 210 -3.45 -17.38 5.46
CA LEU A 210 -3.12 -17.82 4.09
C LEU A 210 -1.99 -17.00 3.44
N VAL A 211 -1.90 -15.72 3.79
CA VAL A 211 -0.89 -14.79 3.25
C VAL A 211 0.38 -14.76 4.09
N LEU A 212 0.25 -14.78 5.42
CA LEU A 212 1.38 -14.63 6.34
C LEU A 212 2.09 -15.94 6.68
N ASP A 213 1.37 -17.06 6.73
CA ASP A 213 1.91 -18.36 7.14
C ASP A 213 2.10 -19.27 5.92
N GLN A 214 3.37 -19.58 5.61
CA GLN A 214 3.72 -20.48 4.50
C GLN A 214 3.17 -21.90 4.72
N SER A 215 3.19 -22.38 5.97
CA SER A 215 2.75 -23.71 6.41
C SER A 215 1.22 -23.88 6.55
N ALA A 216 0.45 -22.79 6.58
CA ALA A 216 -1.01 -22.86 6.72
C ALA A 216 -1.69 -23.40 5.45
N LEU A 217 -1.07 -23.30 4.27
CA LEU A 217 -1.59 -23.95 3.06
C LEU A 217 -1.41 -25.47 3.10
N ASP A 218 -0.30 -25.97 3.65
CA ASP A 218 -0.05 -27.42 3.72
C ASP A 218 -1.06 -28.13 4.63
N GLN A 219 -1.60 -27.42 5.63
CA GLN A 219 -2.64 -27.92 6.53
C GLN A 219 -4.08 -27.81 5.98
N LEU A 220 -4.30 -27.04 4.92
CA LEU A 220 -5.62 -26.87 4.29
C LEU A 220 -5.76 -27.69 3.00
N VAL A 221 -4.65 -28.20 2.45
CA VAL A 221 -4.59 -28.98 1.21
C VAL A 221 -4.27 -30.47 1.46
N GLY A 222 -3.84 -30.84 2.67
CA GLY A 222 -3.74 -32.23 3.15
C GLY A 222 -5.03 -32.74 3.77
#